data_AF-A0A7V2KMV9-F1
#
_entry.id   AF-A0A7V2KMV9-F1
#
_cell.length_a   1.000
_cell.length_b   1.000
_cell.length_c   1.000
_cell.angle_alpha   90.00
_cell.angle_beta   90.00
_cell.angle_gamma   90.00
#
_symmetry.space_group_name_H-M   'P 1'
#
loop_
_entity.id
_entity.type
_entity.pdbx_description
1 polymer ?
#
loop_
_entity_poly.entity_id
_entity_poly.type
_entity_poly.pdbx_seq_one_letter_code
_entity_poly.pdbx_strand_id
1 'polypeptide(L)'
;MKQKAIYFRASPELASRVKEQAAKKGVSASAAVAELVEVGLEFVDKQGTIEDLKKSLEQERHARSIAEGEVQRLRREKQQIQEETGRNLRMLQDSYNGLLGHLRVTDLAVCPSCRQILSAYDVIIQRRCSQCSIAVSLGSVADPQRPGPLIRDLLAVVGGIAVFAGIVNALSNRDSA
;
A
#
# COMPACT_ATOMS: atom_id res chain seq x y z
N MET A 1 -54.76 -43.69 28.36
CA MET A 1 -53.75 -43.43 27.31
C MET A 1 -53.63 -44.69 26.45
N LYS A 2 -53.90 -44.63 25.14
CA LYS A 2 -53.78 -45.80 24.25
C LYS A 2 -52.30 -46.11 24.00
N GLN A 3 -51.79 -47.22 24.54
CA GLN A 3 -50.46 -47.71 24.21
C GLN A 3 -50.44 -48.14 22.74
N LYS A 4 -49.77 -47.37 21.88
CA LYS A 4 -49.47 -47.79 20.50
C LYS A 4 -48.30 -48.76 20.56
N ALA A 5 -48.57 -50.04 20.33
CA ALA A 5 -47.53 -51.05 20.19
C ALA A 5 -46.81 -50.84 18.84
N ILE A 6 -45.49 -50.64 18.88
CA ILE A 6 -44.66 -50.51 17.67
C ILE A 6 -44.13 -51.90 17.34
N TYR A 7 -44.52 -52.43 16.17
CA TYR A 7 -44.00 -53.69 15.67
C TYR A 7 -42.68 -53.44 14.94
N PHE A 8 -41.58 -53.91 15.52
CA PHE A 8 -40.23 -53.71 14.99
C PHE A 8 -39.65 -55.04 14.50
N ARG A 9 -39.40 -55.17 13.20
CA ARG A 9 -38.62 -56.26 12.62
C ARG A 9 -37.21 -55.77 12.36
N ALA A 10 -36.25 -56.32 13.10
CA ALA A 10 -34.83 -56.00 12.99
C ALA A 10 -34.00 -57.23 12.68
N SER A 11 -32.80 -57.03 12.14
CA SER A 11 -31.80 -58.09 12.04
C SER A 11 -31.45 -58.62 13.45
N PRO A 12 -30.97 -59.87 13.57
CA PRO A 12 -30.66 -60.48 14.87
C PRO A 12 -29.69 -59.65 15.72
N GLU A 13 -28.69 -59.03 15.09
CA GLU A 13 -27.72 -58.16 15.75
C GLU A 13 -28.36 -56.88 16.31
N LEU A 14 -29.23 -56.23 15.53
CA LEU A 14 -29.89 -54.99 15.95
C LEU A 14 -30.89 -55.26 17.08
N ALA A 15 -31.60 -56.39 17.01
CA ALA A 15 -32.50 -56.84 18.07
C ALA A 15 -31.77 -57.13 19.38
N SER A 16 -30.55 -57.70 19.31
CA SER A 16 -29.69 -57.93 20.49
C SER A 16 -29.29 -56.61 21.15
N ARG A 17 -28.80 -55.64 20.37
CA ARG A 17 -28.39 -54.32 20.87
C ARG A 17 -29.54 -53.52 21.47
N VAL A 18 -30.73 -53.59 20.87
CA VAL A 18 -31.94 -52.96 21.41
C VAL A 18 -32.33 -53.56 22.76
N LYS A 19 -32.27 -54.89 22.90
CA LYS A 19 -32.55 -55.57 24.18
C LYS A 19 -31.53 -55.21 25.25
N GLU A 20 -30.27 -55.12 24.89
CA GLU A 20 -29.19 -54.70 25.79
C GLU A 20 -29.40 -53.25 26.28
N GLN A 21 -29.74 -52.34 25.36
CA GLN A 21 -30.08 -50.95 25.69
C GLN A 21 -31.32 -50.84 26.58
N ALA A 22 -32.36 -51.63 26.28
CA ALA A 22 -33.58 -51.70 27.07
C ALA A 22 -33.30 -52.18 28.51
N ALA A 23 -32.48 -53.23 28.65
CA ALA A 23 -32.03 -53.75 29.95
C ALA A 23 -31.20 -52.73 30.73
N LYS A 24 -30.26 -52.05 30.06
CA LYS A 24 -29.39 -51.04 30.68
C LYS A 24 -30.17 -49.85 31.24
N LYS A 25 -31.25 -49.45 30.58
CA LYS A 25 -32.09 -48.32 31.00
C LYS A 25 -33.33 -48.72 31.81
N GLY A 26 -33.58 -50.02 32.00
CA GLY A 26 -34.75 -50.53 32.72
C GLY A 26 -36.09 -50.22 32.02
N VAL A 27 -36.09 -50.10 30.70
CA VAL A 27 -37.28 -49.74 29.90
C VAL A 27 -37.72 -50.90 29.00
N SER A 28 -38.93 -50.84 28.45
CA SER A 28 -39.39 -51.84 27.49
C SER A 28 -38.60 -51.76 26.18
N ALA A 29 -38.49 -52.88 25.46
CA ALA A 29 -37.82 -52.92 24.16
C ALA A 29 -38.43 -51.91 23.17
N SER A 30 -39.75 -51.72 23.19
CA SER A 30 -40.42 -50.73 22.34
C SER A 30 -40.06 -49.29 22.69
N ALA A 31 -39.90 -48.97 23.99
CA ALA A 31 -39.47 -47.65 24.44
C ALA A 31 -37.99 -47.40 24.08
N ALA A 32 -37.13 -48.41 24.20
CA ALA A 32 -35.73 -48.31 23.77
C ALA A 32 -35.61 -48.11 22.25
N VAL A 33 -36.46 -48.76 21.43
CA VAL A 33 -36.50 -48.51 19.98
C VAL A 33 -36.92 -47.08 19.68
N ALA A 34 -37.99 -46.58 20.32
CA ALA A 34 -38.46 -45.21 20.10
C ALA A 34 -37.36 -44.18 20.43
N GLU A 35 -36.69 -44.35 21.57
CA GLU A 35 -35.60 -43.46 21.98
C GLU A 35 -34.39 -43.53 21.01
N LEU A 36 -33.98 -44.73 20.58
CA LEU A 36 -32.88 -44.89 19.63
C LEU A 36 -33.22 -44.28 18.26
N VAL A 37 -34.48 -44.35 17.83
CA VAL A 37 -34.96 -43.71 16.60
C VAL A 37 -34.95 -42.19 16.74
N GLU A 38 -35.41 -41.63 17.86
CA GLU A 38 -35.35 -40.19 18.12
C GLU A 38 -33.91 -39.67 18.13
N VAL A 39 -33.01 -40.33 18.85
CA VAL A 39 -31.58 -39.98 18.88
C VAL A 39 -30.93 -40.15 17.50
N GLY A 40 -31.31 -41.19 16.75
CA GLY A 40 -30.83 -41.42 15.39
C GLY A 40 -31.29 -40.34 14.42
N LEU A 41 -32.55 -39.91 14.50
CA LEU A 41 -33.10 -38.82 13.70
C LEU A 41 -32.41 -37.49 14.02
N GLU A 42 -32.21 -37.19 15.31
CA GLU A 42 -31.44 -36.00 15.71
C GLU A 42 -29.99 -36.05 15.21
N PHE A 43 -29.35 -37.22 15.21
CA PHE A 43 -27.98 -37.37 14.73
C PHE A 43 -27.89 -37.14 13.22
N VAL A 44 -28.84 -37.68 12.45
CA VAL A 44 -28.92 -37.47 10.99
C VAL A 44 -29.17 -35.99 10.67
N ASP A 45 -30.05 -35.32 11.41
CA ASP A 45 -30.32 -33.89 11.26
C ASP A 45 -29.08 -33.03 11.56
N LYS A 46 -28.35 -33.38 12.62
CA LYS A 46 -27.08 -32.72 13.00
C LYS A 46 -25.96 -33.01 12.00
N GLN A 47 -25.92 -34.18 11.35
CA GLN A 47 -24.90 -34.50 10.36
C GLN A 47 -24.97 -33.60 9.12
N GLY A 48 -26.16 -33.33 8.60
CA GLY A 48 -26.33 -32.37 7.49
C GLY A 48 -25.82 -30.98 7.86
N THR A 49 -26.16 -30.53 9.07
CA THR A 49 -25.68 -29.24 9.60
C THR A 49 -24.14 -29.20 9.73
N ILE A 50 -23.50 -30.30 10.14
CA ILE A 50 -22.04 -30.39 10.25
C ILE A 50 -21.37 -30.35 8.87
N GLU A 51 -21.93 -31.02 7.86
CA GLU A 51 -21.41 -30.96 6.49
C GLU A 51 -21.52 -29.55 5.90
N ASP A 52 -22.64 -28.87 6.10
CA ASP A 52 -22.84 -27.50 5.65
C ASP A 52 -21.87 -26.53 6.36
N LEU A 53 -21.68 -26.68 7.66
CA LEU A 53 -20.72 -25.89 8.43
C LEU A 53 -19.27 -26.12 7.96
N LYS A 54 -18.90 -27.37 7.64
CA LYS A 54 -17.57 -27.67 7.08
C LYS A 54 -17.37 -26.99 5.74
N LYS A 55 -18.37 -27.07 4.87
CA LYS A 55 -18.33 -26.43 3.55
C LYS A 55 -18.23 -24.91 3.66
N SER A 56 -18.99 -24.30 4.57
CA SER A 56 -18.91 -22.86 4.84
C SER A 56 -17.53 -22.47 5.40
N LEU A 57 -16.96 -23.26 6.31
CA LEU A 57 -15.63 -23.03 6.86
C LEU A 57 -14.53 -23.10 5.78
N GLU A 58 -14.64 -24.05 4.84
CA GLU A 58 -13.71 -24.17 3.72
C GLU A 58 -13.82 -22.98 2.76
N GLN A 59 -15.04 -22.50 2.49
CA GLN A 59 -15.27 -21.31 1.67
C GLN A 59 -14.67 -20.06 2.33
N GLU A 60 -14.90 -19.85 3.62
CA GLU A 60 -14.34 -18.72 4.38
C GLU A 60 -12.80 -18.78 4.43
N ARG A 61 -12.22 -19.97 4.61
CA ARG A 61 -10.75 -20.15 4.56
C ARG A 61 -10.20 -19.79 3.19
N HIS A 62 -10.87 -20.19 2.12
CA HIS A 62 -10.45 -19.86 0.77
C HIS A 62 -10.57 -18.34 0.51
N ALA A 63 -11.68 -17.72 0.91
CA ALA A 63 -11.88 -16.28 0.77
C ALA A 63 -10.82 -15.48 1.54
N ARG A 64 -10.52 -15.92 2.77
CA ARG A 64 -9.47 -15.32 3.60
C ARG A 64 -8.08 -15.48 2.98
N SER A 65 -7.76 -16.63 2.41
CA SER A 65 -6.48 -16.84 1.72
C SER A 65 -6.31 -15.91 0.52
N ILE A 66 -7.37 -15.68 -0.25
CA ILE A 66 -7.36 -14.72 -1.37
C ILE A 66 -7.13 -13.30 -0.84
N ALA A 67 -7.89 -12.89 0.18
CA ALA A 67 -7.80 -11.56 0.77
C ALA A 67 -6.41 -11.29 1.37
N GLU A 68 -5.82 -12.29 2.05
CA GLU A 68 -4.45 -12.18 2.58
C GLU A 68 -3.41 -12.02 1.47
N GLY A 69 -3.58 -12.72 0.34
CA GLY A 69 -2.75 -12.55 -0.85
C GLY A 69 -2.84 -11.14 -1.44
N GLU A 70 -4.04 -10.57 -1.51
CA GLU A 70 -4.28 -9.22 -2.02
C GLU A 70 -3.71 -8.15 -1.08
N VAL A 71 -3.87 -8.30 0.23
CA VAL A 71 -3.25 -7.42 1.23
C VAL A 71 -1.73 -7.47 1.11
N GLN A 72 -1.14 -8.64 0.91
CA GLN A 72 0.31 -8.76 0.74
C GLN A 72 0.79 -8.10 -0.55
N ARG A 73 0.03 -8.23 -1.64
CA ARG A 73 0.32 -7.54 -2.91
C ARG A 73 0.28 -6.02 -2.74
N LEU A 74 -0.79 -5.47 -2.18
CA LEU A 74 -0.94 -4.03 -1.95
C LEU A 74 0.15 -3.47 -1.03
N ARG A 75 0.59 -4.24 -0.03
CA ARG A 75 1.72 -3.85 0.83
C ARG A 75 3.02 -3.73 0.04
N ARG A 76 3.29 -4.65 -0.89
CA ARG A 76 4.48 -4.58 -1.76
C ARG A 76 4.42 -3.39 -2.70
N GLU A 77 3.27 -3.16 -3.34
CA GLU A 77 3.06 -2.00 -4.23
C GLU A 77 3.27 -0.68 -3.46
N LYS A 78 2.71 -0.57 -2.25
CA LYS A 78 2.92 0.61 -1.39
C LYS A 78 4.39 0.83 -1.05
N GLN A 79 5.13 -0.23 -0.70
CA GLN A 79 6.56 -0.13 -0.40
C GLN A 79 7.36 0.34 -1.62
N GLN A 80 7.06 -0.22 -2.80
CA GLN A 80 7.70 0.19 -4.05
C GLN A 80 7.47 1.67 -4.35
N ILE A 81 6.22 2.14 -4.23
CA ILE A 81 5.89 3.56 -4.44
C ILE A 81 6.63 4.45 -3.44
N GLN A 82 6.71 4.05 -2.17
CA GLN A 82 7.43 4.82 -1.14
C GLN A 82 8.93 4.89 -1.43
N GLU A 83 9.55 3.79 -1.86
CA GLU A 83 10.94 3.77 -2.24
C GLU A 83 11.22 4.63 -3.48
N GLU A 84 10.41 4.50 -4.52
CA GLU A 84 10.54 5.30 -5.74
C GLU A 84 10.37 6.79 -5.44
N THR A 85 9.36 7.16 -4.66
CA THR A 85 9.12 8.55 -4.26
C THR A 85 10.30 9.08 -3.45
N GLY A 86 10.82 8.29 -2.51
CA GLY A 86 12.00 8.64 -1.73
C GLY A 86 13.25 8.86 -2.60
N ARG A 87 13.47 8.02 -3.62
CA ARG A 87 14.59 8.18 -4.58
C ARG A 87 14.41 9.43 -5.44
N ASN A 88 13.20 9.68 -5.96
CA ASN A 88 12.91 10.84 -6.78
C ASN A 88 13.10 12.15 -6.02
N LEU A 89 12.62 12.22 -4.76
CA LEU A 89 12.82 13.39 -3.91
C LEU A 89 14.29 13.67 -3.63
N ARG A 90 15.10 12.63 -3.36
CA ARG A 90 16.55 12.79 -3.20
C ARG A 90 17.21 13.30 -4.47
N MET A 91 16.87 12.73 -5.62
CA MET A 91 17.41 13.18 -6.91
C MET A 91 17.06 14.64 -7.22
N LEU A 92 15.83 15.07 -6.91
CA LEU A 92 15.39 16.46 -7.00
C LEU A 92 16.19 17.37 -6.07
N GLN A 93 16.38 16.95 -4.82
CA GLN A 93 17.15 17.72 -3.84
C GLN A 93 18.61 17.85 -4.25
N ASP A 94 19.24 16.77 -4.72
CA ASP A 94 20.62 16.77 -5.20
C ASP A 94 20.77 17.66 -6.45
N SER A 95 19.81 17.58 -7.38
CA SER A 95 19.78 18.42 -8.58
C SER A 95 19.61 19.90 -8.24
N TYR A 96 18.70 20.22 -7.30
CA TYR A 96 18.48 21.58 -6.82
C TYR A 96 19.73 22.14 -6.12
N ASN A 97 20.37 21.35 -5.26
CA ASN A 97 21.61 21.74 -4.59
C ASN A 97 22.75 21.94 -5.59
N GLY A 98 22.86 21.09 -6.61
CA GLY A 98 23.83 21.25 -7.71
C GLY A 98 23.62 22.56 -8.47
N LEU A 99 22.37 22.87 -8.83
CA LEU A 99 22.01 24.13 -9.50
C LEU A 99 22.31 25.35 -8.62
N LEU A 100 21.96 25.31 -7.34
CA LEU A 100 22.31 26.38 -6.40
C LEU A 100 23.82 26.56 -6.26
N GLY A 101 24.57 25.45 -6.23
CA GLY A 101 26.03 25.47 -6.23
C GLY A 101 26.60 26.20 -7.43
N HIS A 102 26.12 25.87 -8.64
CA HIS A 102 26.52 26.55 -9.87
C HIS A 102 26.15 28.04 -9.86
N LEU A 103 24.92 28.39 -9.49
CA LEU A 103 24.49 29.80 -9.45
C LEU A 103 25.34 30.65 -8.51
N ARG A 104 25.88 30.08 -7.43
CA ARG A 104 26.73 30.80 -6.47
C ARG A 104 28.15 31.05 -6.97
N VAL A 105 28.66 30.23 -7.89
CA VAL A 105 30.04 30.36 -8.41
C VAL A 105 30.10 31.02 -9.78
N THR A 106 28.99 31.09 -10.50
CA THR A 106 28.91 31.80 -11.78
C THR A 106 28.78 33.30 -11.54
N ASP A 107 29.82 34.04 -11.90
CA ASP A 107 29.81 35.50 -11.91
C ASP A 107 28.92 36.00 -13.05
N LEU A 108 27.91 36.80 -12.72
CA LEU A 108 26.94 37.30 -13.72
C LEU A 108 27.11 38.80 -13.98
N ALA A 109 27.68 39.54 -13.03
CA ALA A 109 27.36 40.94 -12.88
C ALA A 109 28.34 41.70 -11.97
N VAL A 110 28.31 43.03 -12.03
CA VAL A 110 28.99 43.90 -11.06
C VAL A 110 27.98 44.84 -10.39
N CYS A 111 28.05 44.95 -9.06
CA CYS A 111 27.19 45.85 -8.29
C CYS A 111 27.49 47.32 -8.63
N PRO A 112 26.50 48.15 -9.00
CA PRO A 112 26.74 49.54 -9.37
C PRO A 112 27.21 50.42 -8.20
N SER A 113 26.87 50.06 -6.96
CA SER A 113 27.21 50.87 -5.77
C SER A 113 28.57 50.55 -5.19
N CYS A 114 28.88 49.27 -4.94
CA CYS A 114 30.15 48.88 -4.31
C CYS A 114 31.15 48.25 -5.28
N ARG A 115 30.81 48.10 -6.57
CA ARG A 115 31.63 47.48 -7.63
C ARG A 115 32.08 46.04 -7.36
N GLN A 116 31.45 45.36 -6.40
CA GLN A 116 31.69 43.94 -6.14
C GLN A 116 31.10 43.09 -7.27
N ILE A 117 31.78 42.00 -7.62
CA ILE A 117 31.26 40.96 -8.51
C ILE A 117 30.07 40.27 -7.84
N LEU A 118 28.99 40.11 -8.57
CA LEU A 118 27.76 39.46 -8.15
C LEU A 118 27.63 38.11 -8.84
N SER A 119 27.30 37.09 -8.06
CA SER A 119 26.99 35.76 -8.60
C SER A 119 25.60 35.73 -9.24
N ALA A 120 25.34 34.73 -10.08
CA ALA A 120 24.01 34.49 -10.64
C ALA A 120 22.97 34.25 -9.53
N TYR A 121 23.36 33.68 -8.39
CA TYR A 121 22.51 33.52 -7.21
C TYR A 121 22.10 34.88 -6.61
N ASP A 122 23.04 35.82 -6.49
CA ASP A 122 22.78 37.16 -5.93
C ASP A 122 21.79 37.95 -6.82
N VAL A 123 21.88 37.78 -8.14
CA VAL A 123 21.05 38.52 -9.10
C VAL A 123 19.69 37.85 -9.35
N ILE A 124 19.66 36.54 -9.58
CA ILE A 124 18.44 35.82 -9.99
C ILE A 124 17.58 35.47 -8.78
N ILE A 125 18.20 35.00 -7.69
CA ILE A 125 17.49 34.48 -6.51
C ILE A 125 17.34 35.58 -5.45
N GLN A 126 18.45 36.15 -4.96
CA GLN A 126 18.39 37.13 -3.86
C GLN A 126 17.99 38.53 -4.31
N ARG A 127 18.23 38.87 -5.58
CA ARG A 127 18.01 40.20 -6.19
C ARG A 127 18.65 41.34 -5.38
N ARG A 128 19.77 41.06 -4.71
CA ARG A 128 20.48 42.00 -3.83
C ARG A 128 21.97 41.70 -3.85
N CYS A 129 22.79 42.73 -3.62
CA CYS A 129 24.22 42.54 -3.43
C CYS A 129 24.51 41.94 -2.05
N SER A 130 25.28 40.86 -1.99
CA SER A 130 25.69 40.21 -0.74
C SER A 130 26.57 41.08 0.17
N GLN A 131 27.26 42.09 -0.37
CA GLN A 131 28.13 42.98 0.39
C GLN A 131 27.44 44.24 0.90
N CYS A 132 26.62 44.90 0.08
CA CYS A 132 26.00 46.18 0.44
C CYS A 132 24.48 46.12 0.60
N SER A 133 23.86 44.95 0.40
CA SER A 133 22.41 44.71 0.50
C SER A 133 21.52 45.54 -0.44
N ILE A 134 22.11 46.32 -1.35
CA ILE A 134 21.38 47.12 -2.34
C ILE A 134 20.68 46.19 -3.33
N ALA A 135 19.42 46.51 -3.65
CA ALA A 135 18.63 45.77 -4.60
C ALA A 135 19.27 45.83 -5.99
N VAL A 136 19.36 44.67 -6.64
CA VAL A 136 19.93 44.51 -7.98
C VAL A 136 18.80 44.05 -8.89
N SER A 137 18.50 44.85 -9.91
CA SER A 137 17.53 44.51 -10.95
C SER A 137 18.28 44.09 -12.20
N LEU A 138 17.79 43.09 -12.95
CA LEU A 138 18.47 42.60 -14.16
C LEU A 138 18.72 43.69 -15.21
N GLY A 139 17.96 44.79 -15.19
CA GLY A 139 18.14 45.93 -16.11
C GLY A 139 19.17 46.98 -15.68
N SER A 140 19.72 46.89 -14.46
CA SER A 140 20.62 47.91 -13.88
C SER A 140 22.06 47.41 -13.70
N VAL A 141 22.41 46.30 -14.35
CA VAL A 141 23.67 45.59 -14.09
C VAL A 141 24.63 45.78 -15.25
N ALA A 142 25.86 46.17 -14.93
CA ALA A 142 26.92 46.28 -15.92
C ALA A 142 27.44 44.87 -16.28
N ASP A 143 27.66 44.64 -17.57
CA ASP A 143 28.23 43.40 -18.10
C ASP A 143 29.57 43.11 -17.39
N PRO A 144 29.82 41.85 -16.95
CA PRO A 144 31.08 41.51 -16.33
C PRO A 144 32.21 41.71 -17.35
N GLN A 145 33.13 42.64 -17.07
CA GLN A 145 34.26 42.97 -17.96
C GLN A 145 35.30 41.85 -18.13
N ARG A 146 35.04 40.64 -17.63
CA ARG A 146 35.87 39.46 -17.83
C ARG A 146 35.05 38.41 -18.59
N PRO A 147 35.49 37.98 -19.79
CA PRO A 147 34.89 36.83 -20.47
C PRO A 147 35.30 35.56 -19.71
N GLY A 148 34.59 35.26 -18.62
CA GLY A 148 34.53 33.90 -18.08
C GLY A 148 33.76 33.01 -19.08
N PRO A 149 33.78 31.67 -18.92
CA PRO A 149 33.12 30.73 -19.83
C PRO A 149 31.58 30.80 -19.70
N LEU A 150 31.00 31.96 -20.01
CA LEU A 150 29.57 32.29 -19.98
C LEU A 150 28.73 31.29 -20.77
N ILE A 151 29.26 30.77 -21.87
CA ILE A 151 28.56 29.78 -22.71
C ILE A 151 28.40 28.44 -21.97
N ARG A 152 29.41 28.03 -21.18
CA ARG A 152 29.41 26.75 -20.45
C ARG A 152 28.48 26.82 -19.24
N ASP A 153 28.43 27.97 -18.59
CA ASP A 153 27.58 28.22 -17.41
C ASP A 153 26.11 28.46 -17.80
N LEU A 154 25.85 29.12 -18.94
CA LEU A 154 24.50 29.24 -19.49
C LEU A 154 23.94 27.87 -19.89
N LEU A 155 24.76 27.01 -20.51
CA LEU A 155 24.39 25.62 -20.81
C LEU A 155 24.12 24.80 -19.54
N ALA A 156 24.87 25.03 -18.45
CA ALA A 156 24.64 24.35 -17.17
C ALA A 156 23.33 24.81 -16.50
N VAL A 157 23.01 26.11 -16.55
CA VAL A 157 21.74 26.63 -16.03
C VAL A 157 20.55 26.17 -16.88
N VAL A 158 20.66 26.25 -18.20
CA VAL A 158 19.61 25.75 -19.12
C VAL A 158 19.44 24.24 -18.97
N GLY A 159 20.53 23.49 -18.85
CA GLY A 159 20.51 22.05 -18.57
C GLY A 159 19.83 21.72 -17.24
N GLY A 160 20.14 22.45 -16.18
CA GLY A 160 19.50 22.27 -14.87
C GLY A 160 18.01 22.60 -14.89
N ILE A 161 17.59 23.65 -15.60
CA ILE A 161 16.17 23.99 -15.80
C ILE A 161 15.47 22.90 -16.61
N ALA A 162 16.11 22.37 -17.67
CA ALA A 162 15.54 21.32 -18.50
C ALA A 162 15.38 20.00 -17.73
N VAL A 163 16.34 19.64 -16.87
CA VAL A 163 16.23 18.48 -15.96
C VAL A 163 15.11 18.70 -14.96
N PHE A 164 15.01 19.89 -14.36
CA PHE A 164 13.94 20.21 -13.41
C PHE A 164 12.56 20.16 -14.06
N ALA A 165 12.40 20.74 -15.25
CA ALA A 165 11.17 20.69 -16.04
C ALA A 165 10.82 19.25 -16.47
N GLY A 166 11.82 18.46 -16.87
CA GLY A 166 11.64 17.05 -17.23
C GLY A 166 11.15 16.21 -16.05
N ILE A 167 11.70 16.43 -14.85
CA ILE A 167 11.27 15.74 -13.63
C ILE A 167 9.86 16.17 -13.22
N VAL A 168 9.55 17.47 -13.24
CA VAL A 168 8.21 17.98 -12.92
C VAL A 168 7.16 17.43 -13.90
N ASN A 169 7.47 17.39 -15.20
CA ASN A 169 6.58 16.83 -16.21
C ASN A 169 6.40 15.31 -16.06
N ALA A 170 7.47 14.58 -15.73
CA ALA A 170 7.41 13.15 -15.46
C ALA A 170 6.57 12.82 -14.21
N LEU A 171 6.61 13.67 -13.18
CA LEU A 171 5.77 13.53 -11.99
C LEU A 171 4.30 13.87 -12.30
N SER A 172 4.03 14.96 -13.03
CA SER A 172 2.67 15.39 -13.38
C SER A 172 1.93 14.40 -14.28
N ASN A 173 2.62 13.74 -15.21
CA ASN A 173 2.02 12.72 -16.07
C ASN A 173 1.74 11.41 -15.34
N ARG A 174 2.37 11.16 -14.19
CA ARG A 174 2.18 9.95 -13.39
C ARG A 174 0.92 10.02 -12.50
N ASP A 175 0.48 11.23 -12.16
CA ASP A 175 -0.77 11.47 -11.42
C ASP A 175 -2.02 11.47 -12.33
N SER A 176 -1.83 11.45 -13.66
CA SER A 176 -2.90 11.54 -14.66
C SER A 176 -3.22 10.21 -15.37
N ALA A 177 -2.54 9.12 -15.01
CA ALA A 177 -2.68 7.77 -15.57
C ALA A 177 -3.11 6.77 -14.49
#